data_AF-A0A2H3DTB4-F1
#
_entry.id   AF-A0A2H3DTB4-F1
#
_cell.length_a   1.000
_cell.length_b   1.000
_cell.length_c   1.000
_cell.angle_alpha   90.00
_cell.angle_beta   90.00
_cell.angle_gamma   90.00
#
_symmetry.space_group_name_H-M   'P 1'
#
loop_
_entity.id
_entity.type
_entity.pdbx_description
1 polymer ?
#
loop_
_entity_poly.entity_id
_entity_poly.type
_entity_poly.pdbx_seq_one_letter_code
_entity_poly.pdbx_strand_id
1 'polypeptide(L)'
;MSLATSSNSFSSYSFIASVTVLVYDLLLLLPTEINYVWLPRPVHPLLLLFALNRYLPLIDAAIAINWLLHKPSAAQCHQLSFVTGPLAGFGIFISQVILMIRTYALWDRHKVVFWCFIGIGIFSHIPGVVALGIRLKTSQFVGQYDDPGCLSHPSKMVNLLPIPVLGSETIIALLTLFKGVQHLRRSSHPFLKELYVSGMFFYACLLFITLANILVPMWAPGIALFLDSFQTNLDSILSNRIMLLILKQRRTYRRYPTEGLYTGDIELSDITSDGPGSRNDVENAPGITPGPDGRIQPTVEINCA
;
A
#
# COMPACT_ATOMS: atom_id res chain seq x y z
N MET A 1 19.62 -6.89 -36.57
CA MET A 1 19.45 -8.21 -35.93
C MET A 1 19.93 -8.21 -34.48
N SER A 2 21.23 -8.00 -34.22
CA SER A 2 21.85 -7.97 -32.87
C SER A 2 21.07 -7.21 -31.78
N LEU A 3 20.59 -5.99 -32.08
CA LEU A 3 19.83 -5.16 -31.13
C LEU A 3 18.56 -5.85 -30.59
N ALA A 4 17.85 -6.63 -31.41
CA ALA A 4 16.67 -7.37 -30.99
C ALA A 4 17.05 -8.50 -30.02
N THR A 5 18.13 -9.23 -30.30
CA THR A 5 18.63 -10.29 -29.43
C THR A 5 19.04 -9.75 -28.06
N SER A 6 19.73 -8.61 -27.99
CA SER A 6 20.07 -7.96 -26.72
C SER A 6 18.85 -7.43 -25.96
N SER A 7 17.85 -6.87 -26.67
CA SER A 7 16.61 -6.39 -26.05
C SER A 7 15.85 -7.53 -25.38
N ASN A 8 15.76 -8.68 -26.06
CA ASN A 8 15.06 -9.86 -25.55
C ASN A 8 15.72 -10.38 -24.26
N SER A 9 17.06 -10.53 -24.25
CA SER A 9 17.79 -10.93 -23.04
C SER A 9 17.62 -9.93 -21.89
N PHE A 10 17.68 -8.63 -22.16
CA PHE A 10 17.53 -7.59 -21.14
C PHE A 10 16.15 -7.63 -20.47
N SER A 11 15.07 -7.76 -21.25
CA SER A 11 13.72 -7.94 -20.72
C SER A 11 13.57 -9.24 -19.93
N SER A 12 14.22 -10.34 -20.33
CA SER A 12 14.21 -11.59 -19.57
C SER A 12 14.89 -11.45 -18.20
N TYR A 13 16.09 -10.85 -18.13
CA TYR A 13 16.77 -10.61 -16.85
C TYR A 13 16.00 -9.64 -15.96
N SER A 14 15.38 -8.61 -16.54
CA SER A 14 14.51 -7.66 -15.84
C SER A 14 13.33 -8.35 -15.17
N PHE A 15 12.57 -9.14 -15.92
CA PHE A 15 11.43 -9.89 -15.43
C PHE A 15 11.85 -10.80 -14.26
N ILE A 16 12.91 -11.59 -14.42
CA ILE A 16 13.47 -12.44 -13.35
C ILE A 16 13.84 -11.62 -12.11
N ALA A 17 14.47 -10.44 -12.27
CA ALA A 17 14.82 -9.56 -11.16
C ALA A 17 13.58 -9.02 -10.42
N SER A 18 12.55 -8.58 -11.16
CA SER A 18 11.29 -8.09 -10.58
C SER A 18 10.55 -9.19 -9.78
N VAL A 19 10.51 -10.42 -10.29
CA VAL A 19 9.92 -11.57 -9.60
C VAL A 19 10.77 -11.98 -8.39
N THR A 20 12.11 -11.88 -8.49
CA THR A 20 13.01 -12.11 -7.34
C THR A 20 12.72 -11.13 -6.21
N VAL A 21 12.50 -9.84 -6.52
CA VAL A 21 12.11 -8.83 -5.53
C VAL A 21 10.72 -9.12 -4.94
N LEU A 22 9.75 -9.55 -5.75
CA LEU A 22 8.41 -9.95 -5.29
C LEU A 22 8.44 -11.15 -4.33
N VAL A 23 9.21 -12.20 -4.65
CA VAL A 23 9.36 -13.39 -3.80
C VAL A 23 10.15 -13.07 -2.53
N TYR A 24 11.20 -12.25 -2.62
CA TYR A 24 11.94 -11.78 -1.44
C TYR A 24 11.05 -10.96 -0.50
N ASP A 25 10.21 -10.07 -1.04
CA ASP A 25 9.23 -9.30 -0.28
C ASP A 25 8.15 -10.17 0.38
N LEU A 26 7.69 -11.22 -0.30
CA LEU A 26 6.80 -12.24 0.28
C LEU A 26 7.46 -12.90 1.50
N LEU A 27 8.68 -13.42 1.35
CA LEU A 27 9.39 -14.14 2.41
C LEU A 27 9.67 -13.27 3.64
N LEU A 28 10.05 -11.99 3.44
CA LEU A 28 10.26 -11.04 4.54
C LEU A 28 8.98 -10.72 5.32
N LEU A 29 7.84 -10.62 4.64
CA LEU A 29 6.57 -10.19 5.26
C LEU A 29 5.72 -11.36 5.74
N LEU A 30 5.96 -12.59 5.26
CA LEU A 30 5.20 -13.80 5.62
C LEU A 30 4.96 -13.97 7.15
N PRO A 31 5.93 -13.77 8.06
CA PRO A 31 5.69 -13.88 9.50
C PRO A 31 4.71 -12.80 10.02
N THR A 32 4.73 -11.61 9.42
CA THR A 32 3.80 -10.52 9.72
C THR A 32 2.42 -10.79 9.12
N GLU A 33 2.35 -11.31 7.89
CA GLU A 33 1.11 -11.71 7.24
C GLU A 33 0.39 -12.80 8.04
N ILE A 34 1.07 -13.90 8.38
CA ILE A 34 0.51 -14.97 9.21
C ILE A 34 -0.09 -14.40 10.49
N ASN A 35 0.67 -13.57 11.22
CA ASN A 35 0.20 -13.00 12.48
C ASN A 35 -0.97 -12.02 12.33
N TYR A 36 -0.91 -11.05 11.42
CA TYR A 36 -1.81 -9.90 11.36
C TYR A 36 -2.93 -10.00 10.32
N VAL A 37 -2.81 -10.90 9.34
CA VAL A 37 -3.76 -11.09 8.23
C VAL A 37 -4.50 -12.41 8.36
N TRP A 38 -3.79 -13.52 8.60
CA TRP A 38 -4.36 -14.87 8.52
C TRP A 38 -4.85 -15.44 9.86
N LEU A 39 -4.16 -15.17 10.97
CA LEU A 39 -4.55 -15.63 12.31
C LEU A 39 -5.83 -14.97 12.89
N PRO A 40 -6.19 -13.69 12.58
CA PRO A 40 -7.41 -13.08 13.08
C PRO A 40 -8.69 -13.63 12.40
N ARG A 41 -9.62 -14.17 13.20
CA ARG A 41 -10.85 -14.81 12.69
C ARG A 41 -11.91 -13.93 11.97
N PRO A 42 -12.05 -12.61 12.18
CA PRO A 42 -13.07 -11.84 11.43
C PRO A 42 -12.57 -11.52 10.02
N VAL A 43 -12.98 -12.33 9.04
CA VAL A 43 -12.77 -12.03 7.63
C VAL A 43 -13.43 -10.69 7.27
N HIS A 44 -12.71 -9.84 6.56
CA HIS A 44 -13.18 -8.53 6.09
C HIS A 44 -12.96 -8.43 4.57
N PRO A 45 -13.75 -7.66 3.81
CA PRO A 45 -13.55 -7.52 2.35
C PRO A 45 -12.12 -7.07 1.96
N LEU A 46 -11.47 -6.31 2.84
CA LEU A 46 -10.07 -5.87 2.70
C LEU A 46 -9.06 -7.02 2.71
N LEU A 47 -9.38 -8.16 3.33
CA LEU A 47 -8.57 -9.38 3.33
C LEU A 47 -8.55 -10.02 1.93
N LEU A 48 -9.68 -10.06 1.24
CA LEU A 48 -9.77 -10.57 -0.12
C LEU A 48 -8.98 -9.68 -1.10
N LEU A 49 -9.13 -8.36 -0.98
CA LEU A 49 -8.33 -7.40 -1.76
C LEU A 49 -6.83 -7.57 -1.51
N PHE A 50 -6.40 -7.71 -0.25
CA PHE A 50 -5.00 -7.99 0.09
C PHE A 50 -4.52 -9.32 -0.53
N ALA A 51 -5.26 -10.40 -0.37
CA ALA A 51 -4.88 -11.72 -0.89
C ALA A 51 -4.77 -11.72 -2.43
N LEU A 52 -5.75 -11.14 -3.13
CA LEU A 52 -5.68 -11.00 -4.59
C LEU A 52 -4.49 -10.15 -5.01
N ASN A 53 -4.29 -8.98 -4.40
CA ASN A 53 -3.16 -8.11 -4.69
C ASN A 53 -1.80 -8.80 -4.44
N ARG A 54 -1.73 -9.67 -3.42
CA ARG A 54 -0.51 -10.39 -3.02
C ARG A 54 -0.18 -11.57 -3.93
N TYR A 55 -1.18 -12.33 -4.37
CA TYR A 55 -0.96 -13.59 -5.09
C TYR A 55 -1.17 -13.52 -6.61
N LEU A 56 -1.93 -12.55 -7.14
CA LEU A 56 -2.11 -12.42 -8.60
C LEU A 56 -0.78 -12.19 -9.35
N PRO A 57 0.16 -11.32 -8.90
CA PRO A 57 1.46 -11.16 -9.57
C PRO A 57 2.36 -12.39 -9.45
N LEU A 58 2.20 -13.22 -8.41
CA LEU A 58 2.90 -14.49 -8.28
C LEU A 58 2.36 -15.55 -9.25
N ILE A 59 1.05 -15.54 -9.53
CA ILE A 59 0.43 -16.39 -10.56
C ILE A 59 0.88 -15.94 -11.96
N ASP A 60 0.86 -14.64 -12.24
CA ASP A 60 1.35 -14.06 -13.50
C ASP A 60 2.84 -14.42 -13.73
N ALA A 61 3.67 -14.22 -12.71
CA ALA A 61 5.07 -14.59 -12.73
C ALA A 61 5.29 -16.10 -12.97
N ALA A 62 4.51 -16.97 -12.33
CA ALA A 62 4.62 -18.43 -12.53
C ALA A 62 4.25 -18.85 -13.96
N ILE A 63 3.22 -18.22 -14.55
CA ILE A 63 2.85 -18.41 -15.96
C ILE A 63 4.00 -17.94 -16.85
N ALA A 64 4.45 -16.69 -16.72
CA ALA A 64 5.50 -16.12 -17.56
C ALA A 64 6.87 -16.83 -17.42
N ILE A 65 7.24 -17.35 -16.24
CA ILE A 65 8.46 -18.17 -16.05
C ILE A 65 8.35 -19.50 -16.82
N ASN A 66 7.24 -20.24 -16.67
CA ASN A 66 7.07 -21.51 -17.38
C ASN A 66 7.18 -21.33 -18.91
N TRP A 67 6.71 -20.18 -19.39
CA TRP A 67 6.75 -19.76 -20.79
C TRP A 67 8.11 -19.24 -21.27
N LEU A 68 8.92 -18.67 -20.37
CA LEU A 68 10.29 -18.26 -20.69
C LEU A 68 11.22 -19.47 -20.84
N LEU A 69 10.94 -20.57 -20.12
CA LEU A 69 11.71 -21.81 -20.16
C LEU A 69 11.42 -22.67 -21.40
N HIS A 70 10.17 -22.70 -21.86
CA HIS A 70 9.75 -23.45 -23.05
C HIS A 70 9.65 -22.53 -24.27
N LYS A 71 10.65 -22.59 -25.18
CA LYS A 71 10.69 -21.79 -26.42
C LYS A 71 9.33 -21.81 -27.14
N PRO A 72 8.54 -20.73 -27.11
CA PRO A 72 7.14 -20.78 -27.53
C PRO A 72 6.99 -20.64 -29.05
N SER A 73 5.97 -21.27 -29.62
CA SER A 73 5.54 -20.99 -31.00
C SER A 73 4.79 -19.64 -31.09
N ALA A 74 4.58 -19.11 -32.30
CA ALA A 74 3.89 -17.83 -32.49
C ALA A 74 2.44 -17.84 -31.96
N ALA A 75 1.69 -18.92 -32.23
CA ALA A 75 0.33 -19.11 -31.71
C ALA A 75 0.32 -19.26 -30.18
N GLN A 76 1.33 -19.93 -29.63
CA GLN A 76 1.57 -19.99 -28.19
C GLN A 76 1.80 -18.57 -27.63
N CYS A 77 2.70 -17.77 -28.22
CA CYS A 77 3.00 -16.44 -27.72
C CYS A 77 1.77 -15.51 -27.58
N HIS A 78 0.84 -15.61 -28.53
CA HIS A 78 -0.44 -14.90 -28.47
C HIS A 78 -1.24 -15.28 -27.21
N GLN A 79 -1.29 -16.57 -26.84
CA GLN A 79 -1.96 -17.03 -25.62
C GLN A 79 -1.30 -16.47 -24.36
N LEU A 80 0.03 -16.32 -24.31
CA LEU A 80 0.70 -15.69 -23.18
C LEU A 80 0.23 -14.23 -23.00
N SER A 81 0.27 -13.42 -24.07
CA SER A 81 -0.20 -12.03 -24.04
C SER A 81 -1.70 -11.90 -23.75
N PHE A 82 -2.50 -12.90 -24.17
CA PHE A 82 -3.94 -12.98 -23.87
C PHE A 82 -4.21 -13.22 -22.38
N VAL A 83 -3.32 -13.94 -21.66
CA VAL A 83 -3.50 -14.28 -20.25
C VAL A 83 -2.85 -13.26 -19.30
N THR A 84 -1.60 -12.84 -19.56
CA THR A 84 -0.87 -11.97 -18.63
C THR A 84 -1.33 -10.52 -18.70
N GLY A 85 -1.64 -10.00 -19.90
CA GLY A 85 -2.11 -8.61 -20.08
C GLY A 85 -3.34 -8.26 -19.23
N PRO A 86 -4.43 -9.06 -19.25
CA PRO A 86 -5.58 -8.85 -18.37
C PRO A 86 -5.26 -9.06 -16.89
N LEU A 87 -4.36 -9.99 -16.55
CA LEU A 87 -3.99 -10.33 -15.18
C LEU A 87 -3.19 -9.21 -14.51
N ALA A 88 -2.19 -8.65 -15.21
CA ALA A 88 -1.45 -7.47 -14.79
C ALA A 88 -2.36 -6.25 -14.62
N GLY A 89 -3.22 -5.96 -15.61
CA GLY A 89 -4.19 -4.87 -15.54
C GLY A 89 -5.16 -5.00 -14.35
N PHE A 90 -5.61 -6.22 -14.04
CA PHE A 90 -6.44 -6.49 -12.87
C PHE A 90 -5.66 -6.33 -11.54
N GLY A 91 -4.37 -6.66 -11.51
CA GLY A 91 -3.47 -6.37 -10.39
C GLY A 91 -3.34 -4.87 -10.12
N ILE A 92 -3.08 -4.06 -11.16
CA ILE A 92 -3.01 -2.59 -11.08
C ILE A 92 -4.35 -2.01 -10.59
N PHE A 93 -5.49 -2.50 -11.11
CA PHE A 93 -6.82 -2.11 -10.63
C PHE A 93 -7.01 -2.36 -9.13
N ILE A 94 -6.64 -3.55 -8.64
CA ILE A 94 -6.75 -3.88 -7.20
C ILE A 94 -5.82 -2.99 -6.36
N SER A 95 -4.58 -2.76 -6.80
CA SER A 95 -3.66 -1.83 -6.12
C SER A 95 -4.25 -0.42 -6.03
N GLN A 96 -4.79 0.14 -7.12
CA GLN A 96 -5.46 1.44 -7.09
C GLN A 96 -6.67 1.45 -6.15
N VAL A 97 -7.50 0.40 -6.13
CA VAL A 97 -8.64 0.27 -5.19
C VAL A 97 -8.16 0.28 -3.73
N ILE A 98 -7.04 -0.37 -3.41
CA ILE A 98 -6.44 -0.34 -2.06
C ILE A 98 -6.02 1.09 -1.68
N LEU A 99 -5.37 1.82 -2.60
CA LEU A 99 -4.95 3.20 -2.38
C LEU A 99 -6.15 4.16 -2.25
N MET A 100 -7.21 3.96 -3.04
CA MET A 100 -8.48 4.71 -2.93
C MET A 100 -9.16 4.45 -1.58
N ILE A 101 -9.28 3.19 -1.13
CA ILE A 101 -9.88 2.83 0.16
C ILE A 101 -9.11 3.47 1.33
N ARG A 102 -7.77 3.45 1.30
CA ARG A 102 -6.93 4.13 2.30
C ARG A 102 -7.22 5.63 2.33
N THR A 103 -7.25 6.27 1.17
CA THR A 103 -7.44 7.73 1.05
C THR A 103 -8.85 8.14 1.48
N TYR A 104 -9.86 7.32 1.16
CA TYR A 104 -11.24 7.51 1.60
C TYR A 104 -11.42 7.38 3.12
N ALA A 105 -10.71 6.43 3.75
CA ALA A 105 -10.67 6.32 5.21
C ALA A 105 -9.99 7.53 5.87
N LEU A 106 -8.94 8.09 5.26
CA LEU A 106 -8.27 9.31 5.72
C LEU A 106 -9.12 10.59 5.54
N TRP A 107 -10.03 10.59 4.56
CA TRP A 107 -11.03 11.64 4.37
C TRP A 107 -12.32 11.41 5.17
N ASP A 108 -12.25 10.64 6.27
CA ASP A 108 -13.35 10.32 7.18
C ASP A 108 -14.63 9.85 6.46
N ARG A 109 -14.44 9.06 5.39
CA ARG A 109 -15.49 8.51 4.53
C ARG A 109 -16.41 9.58 3.90
N HIS A 110 -15.88 10.77 3.63
CA HIS A 110 -16.67 11.87 3.05
C HIS A 110 -17.21 11.52 1.64
N LYS A 111 -18.54 11.59 1.47
CA LYS A 111 -19.26 11.11 0.27
C LYS A 111 -18.75 11.68 -1.06
N VAL A 112 -18.27 12.93 -1.10
CA VAL A 112 -17.71 13.52 -2.33
C VAL A 112 -16.44 12.81 -2.78
N VAL A 113 -15.60 12.35 -1.84
CA VAL A 113 -14.37 11.61 -2.13
C VAL A 113 -14.68 10.21 -2.67
N PHE A 114 -15.75 9.57 -2.17
CA PHE A 114 -16.25 8.31 -2.74
C PHE A 114 -16.63 8.45 -4.21
N TRP A 115 -17.50 9.40 -4.55
CA TRP A 115 -17.94 9.62 -5.93
C TRP A 115 -16.78 10.04 -6.85
N CYS A 116 -15.82 10.82 -6.32
CA CYS A 116 -14.59 11.17 -7.03
C CYS A 116 -13.78 9.92 -7.40
N PHE A 117 -13.58 8.97 -6.46
CA PHE A 117 -12.86 7.72 -6.75
C PHE A 117 -13.61 6.79 -7.70
N ILE A 118 -14.95 6.73 -7.66
CA ILE A 118 -15.73 6.01 -8.67
C ILE A 118 -15.50 6.60 -10.07
N GLY A 119 -15.56 7.94 -10.21
CA GLY A 119 -15.29 8.61 -11.49
C GLY A 119 -13.86 8.39 -11.98
N ILE A 120 -12.87 8.47 -11.09
CA ILE A 120 -11.44 8.24 -11.40
C ILE A 120 -11.22 6.79 -11.86
N GLY A 121 -11.76 5.79 -11.15
CA GLY A 121 -11.59 4.37 -11.51
C GLY A 121 -12.24 4.01 -12.84
N ILE A 122 -13.40 4.60 -13.16
CA ILE A 122 -14.02 4.47 -14.49
C ILE A 122 -13.12 5.11 -15.56
N PHE A 123 -12.63 6.33 -15.32
CA PHE A 123 -11.78 7.04 -16.29
C PHE A 123 -10.44 6.34 -16.54
N SER A 124 -9.79 5.77 -15.52
CA SER A 124 -8.50 5.11 -15.69
C SER A 124 -8.59 3.71 -16.32
N HIS A 125 -9.60 2.91 -15.98
CA HIS A 125 -9.65 1.49 -16.39
C HIS A 125 -10.49 1.19 -17.63
N ILE A 126 -11.52 1.98 -17.96
CA ILE A 126 -12.31 1.76 -19.18
C ILE A 126 -11.46 1.84 -20.47
N PRO A 127 -10.51 2.79 -20.64
CA PRO A 127 -9.59 2.78 -21.78
C PRO A 127 -8.76 1.49 -21.86
N GLY A 128 -8.34 0.93 -20.72
CA GLY A 128 -7.65 -0.36 -20.63
C GLY A 128 -8.51 -1.52 -21.17
N VAL A 129 -9.73 -1.67 -20.66
CA VAL A 129 -10.67 -2.72 -21.09
C VAL A 129 -11.03 -2.60 -22.57
N VAL A 130 -11.26 -1.37 -23.07
CA VAL A 130 -11.56 -1.14 -24.49
C VAL A 130 -10.36 -1.44 -25.39
N ALA A 131 -9.16 -0.99 -25.03
CA ALA A 131 -7.94 -1.27 -25.79
C ALA A 131 -7.60 -2.76 -25.82
N LEU A 132 -7.84 -3.48 -24.71
CA LEU A 132 -7.76 -4.94 -24.64
C LEU A 132 -8.78 -5.58 -25.58
N GLY A 133 -10.08 -5.24 -25.47
CA GLY A 133 -11.13 -5.80 -26.31
C GLY A 133 -10.90 -5.60 -27.81
N ILE A 134 -10.33 -4.45 -28.20
CA ILE A 134 -9.89 -4.19 -29.58
C ILE A 134 -8.77 -5.14 -30.00
N ARG A 135 -7.73 -5.33 -29.17
CA ARG A 135 -6.64 -6.31 -29.44
C ARG A 135 -7.17 -7.73 -29.58
N LEU A 136 -8.06 -8.16 -28.68
CA LEU A 136 -8.69 -9.48 -28.74
C LEU A 136 -9.42 -9.68 -30.07
N LYS A 137 -10.23 -8.70 -30.49
CA LYS A 137 -10.93 -8.76 -31.78
C LYS A 137 -9.98 -8.74 -32.97
N THR A 138 -9.05 -7.79 -33.06
CA THR A 138 -8.13 -7.65 -34.21
C THR A 138 -7.25 -8.88 -34.39
N SER A 139 -6.77 -9.49 -33.30
CA SER A 139 -5.90 -10.67 -33.38
C SER A 139 -6.60 -11.95 -33.83
N GLN A 140 -7.94 -12.01 -33.83
CA GLN A 140 -8.69 -13.10 -34.48
C GLN A 140 -8.75 -12.99 -36.02
N PHE A 141 -8.43 -11.82 -36.60
CA PHE A 141 -8.48 -11.59 -38.05
C PHE A 141 -7.11 -11.59 -38.74
N VAL A 142 -6.01 -11.50 -37.98
CA VAL A 142 -4.64 -11.48 -38.54
C VAL A 142 -3.92 -12.76 -38.13
N GLY A 143 -4.09 -13.79 -38.95
CA GLY A 143 -3.22 -14.97 -38.89
C GLY A 143 -1.80 -14.62 -39.36
N GLN A 144 -0.82 -15.36 -38.84
CA GLN A 144 0.60 -15.30 -39.22
C GLN A 144 1.33 -13.97 -38.98
N TYR A 145 1.97 -13.85 -37.80
CA TYR A 145 3.14 -12.98 -37.61
C TYR A 145 4.40 -13.87 -37.71
N ASP A 146 5.18 -13.71 -38.78
CA ASP A 146 6.43 -14.46 -39.02
C ASP A 146 7.67 -13.84 -38.32
N ASP A 147 7.46 -12.97 -37.33
CA ASP A 147 8.53 -12.28 -36.60
C ASP A 147 8.96 -13.12 -35.37
N PRO A 148 10.23 -13.56 -35.23
CA PRO A 148 10.67 -14.51 -34.20
C PRO A 148 10.81 -13.89 -32.79
N GLY A 149 10.07 -12.82 -32.50
CA GLY A 149 10.05 -12.13 -31.22
C GLY A 149 8.64 -12.10 -30.63
N CYS A 150 8.48 -12.62 -29.41
CA CYS A 150 7.20 -12.60 -28.68
C CYS A 150 6.66 -11.19 -28.39
N LEU A 151 7.51 -10.18 -28.57
CA LEU A 151 7.30 -8.80 -28.16
C LEU A 151 6.72 -8.03 -29.35
N SER A 152 5.39 -8.08 -29.50
CA SER A 152 4.67 -7.29 -30.49
C SER A 152 5.10 -5.82 -30.42
N HIS A 153 5.42 -5.21 -31.57
CA HIS A 153 5.86 -3.81 -31.62
C HIS A 153 4.88 -2.91 -30.84
N PRO A 154 5.38 -2.00 -29.97
CA PRO A 154 4.53 -1.14 -29.16
C PRO A 154 3.76 -0.16 -30.05
N SER A 155 2.54 -0.54 -30.41
CA SER A 155 1.64 0.34 -31.16
C SER A 155 1.33 1.58 -30.30
N LYS A 156 1.04 2.72 -30.94
CA LYS A 156 0.80 4.00 -30.23
C LYS A 156 -0.28 3.91 -29.15
N MET A 157 -1.19 2.93 -29.25
CA MET A 157 -2.23 2.61 -28.26
C MET A 157 -1.68 1.97 -26.96
N VAL A 158 -0.51 1.31 -26.97
CA VAL A 158 0.17 0.84 -25.74
C VAL A 158 0.67 2.04 -24.93
N ASN A 159 1.47 2.92 -25.56
CA ASN A 159 2.17 4.00 -24.86
C ASN A 159 1.24 5.05 -24.24
N LEU A 160 -0.01 5.13 -24.69
CA LEU A 160 -1.04 6.00 -24.12
C LEU A 160 -1.81 5.37 -22.94
N LEU A 161 -1.73 4.05 -22.76
CA LEU A 161 -2.52 3.30 -21.78
C LEU A 161 -2.15 3.60 -20.30
N PRO A 162 -0.88 3.87 -19.94
CA PRO A 162 -0.54 4.27 -18.57
C PRO A 162 -0.90 5.73 -18.23
N ILE A 163 -1.29 6.57 -19.19
CA ILE A 163 -1.53 8.01 -18.93
C ILE A 163 -2.75 8.24 -18.01
N PRO A 164 -3.92 7.60 -18.22
CA PRO A 164 -5.03 7.67 -17.26
C PRO A 164 -4.70 7.09 -15.88
N VAL A 165 -3.81 6.09 -15.84
CA VAL A 165 -3.29 5.45 -14.62
C VAL A 165 -2.42 6.43 -13.82
N LEU A 166 -1.43 7.08 -14.45
CA LEU A 166 -0.63 8.16 -13.84
C LEU A 166 -1.53 9.30 -13.32
N GLY A 167 -2.57 9.66 -14.08
CA GLY A 167 -3.56 10.66 -13.66
C GLY A 167 -4.29 10.26 -12.38
N SER A 168 -4.80 9.03 -12.31
CA SER A 168 -5.48 8.52 -11.12
C SER A 168 -4.56 8.46 -9.89
N GLU A 169 -3.34 7.94 -10.05
CA GLU A 169 -2.33 7.86 -8.99
C GLU A 169 -1.92 9.24 -8.48
N THR A 170 -1.73 10.20 -9.38
CA THR A 170 -1.36 11.59 -9.03
C THR A 170 -2.45 12.23 -8.17
N ILE A 171 -3.73 12.06 -8.55
CA ILE A 171 -4.86 12.61 -7.77
C ILE A 171 -4.96 11.93 -6.39
N ILE A 172 -4.82 10.61 -6.31
CA ILE A 172 -4.85 9.85 -5.05
C ILE A 172 -3.69 10.27 -4.14
N ALA A 173 -2.48 10.41 -4.68
CA ALA A 173 -1.29 10.84 -3.95
C ALA A 173 -1.43 12.29 -3.44
N LEU A 174 -1.93 13.22 -4.25
CA LEU A 174 -2.19 14.60 -3.84
C LEU A 174 -3.27 14.71 -2.75
N LEU A 175 -4.38 13.97 -2.89
CA LEU A 175 -5.43 13.92 -1.86
C LEU A 175 -4.93 13.30 -0.55
N THR A 176 -4.01 12.34 -0.62
CA THR A 176 -3.36 11.75 0.55
C THR A 176 -2.36 12.71 1.19
N LEU A 177 -1.51 13.37 0.39
CA LEU A 177 -0.52 14.32 0.85
C LEU A 177 -1.16 15.54 1.52
N PHE A 178 -2.15 16.15 0.87
CA PHE A 178 -2.86 17.31 1.42
C PHE A 178 -3.49 17.00 2.78
N LYS A 179 -4.18 15.86 2.88
CA LYS A 179 -4.86 15.45 4.12
C LYS A 179 -3.86 15.00 5.20
N GLY A 180 -2.76 14.37 4.79
CA GLY A 180 -1.65 13.98 5.66
C GLY A 180 -0.92 15.18 6.27
N VAL A 181 -0.57 16.18 5.46
CA VAL A 181 0.03 17.44 5.95
C VAL A 181 -0.94 18.21 6.84
N GLN A 182 -2.24 18.26 6.50
CA GLN A 182 -3.26 18.86 7.37
C GLN A 182 -3.33 18.17 8.74
N HIS A 183 -3.24 16.84 8.78
CA HIS A 183 -3.32 16.08 10.02
C HIS A 183 -2.03 16.17 10.84
N LEU A 184 -0.86 16.01 10.20
CA LEU A 184 0.44 16.13 10.85
C LEU A 184 0.70 17.54 11.42
N ARG A 185 0.22 18.59 10.75
CA ARG A 185 0.26 19.98 11.27
C ARG A 185 -0.67 20.22 12.47
N ARG A 186 -1.65 19.34 12.72
CA ARG A 186 -2.59 19.41 13.86
C ARG A 186 -2.26 18.44 14.99
N SER A 187 -1.44 17.42 14.75
CA SER A 187 -1.17 16.35 15.72
C SER A 187 0.22 15.76 15.52
N SER A 188 1.20 16.25 16.30
CA SER A 188 2.62 15.90 16.21
C SER A 188 3.00 14.54 16.85
N HIS A 189 2.12 13.54 16.81
CA HIS A 189 2.42 12.23 17.37
C HIS A 189 3.49 11.51 16.51
N PRO A 190 4.65 11.10 17.08
CA PRO A 190 5.82 10.68 16.29
C PRO A 190 5.53 9.48 15.37
N PHE A 191 4.71 8.52 15.81
CA PHE A 191 4.30 7.39 14.99
C PHE A 191 3.50 7.79 13.73
N LEU A 192 2.70 8.86 13.79
CA LEU A 192 1.99 9.35 12.60
C LEU A 192 2.95 10.03 11.62
N LYS A 193 3.99 10.73 12.12
CA LYS A 193 5.06 11.29 11.28
C LYS A 193 5.75 10.17 10.49
N GLU A 194 6.12 9.06 11.15
CA GLU A 194 6.75 7.90 10.51
C GLU A 194 5.83 7.28 9.44
N LEU A 195 4.57 6.98 9.78
CA LEU A 195 3.58 6.40 8.86
C LEU A 195 3.34 7.28 7.62
N TYR A 196 3.36 8.62 7.77
CA TYR A 196 3.24 9.54 6.64
C TYR A 196 4.52 9.66 5.82
N VAL A 197 5.69 9.75 6.44
CA VAL A 197 6.97 9.88 5.71
C VAL A 197 7.22 8.61 4.89
N SER A 198 7.13 7.42 5.48
CA SER A 198 7.26 6.14 4.75
C SER A 198 6.14 5.99 3.72
N GLY A 199 4.90 6.31 4.09
CA GLY A 199 3.74 6.22 3.20
C GLY A 199 3.85 7.13 1.97
N MET A 200 4.34 8.36 2.12
CA MET A 200 4.53 9.31 1.02
C MET A 200 5.72 8.96 0.14
N PHE A 201 6.81 8.43 0.72
CA PHE A 201 7.92 7.90 -0.07
C PHE A 201 7.45 6.82 -1.04
N PHE A 202 6.62 5.88 -0.59
CA PHE A 202 6.06 4.85 -1.47
C PHE A 202 5.16 5.43 -2.59
N TYR A 203 4.33 6.45 -2.32
CA TYR A 203 3.58 7.14 -3.39
C TYR A 203 4.51 7.83 -4.41
N ALA A 204 5.61 8.43 -3.95
CA ALA A 204 6.58 9.05 -4.85
C ALA A 204 7.30 7.99 -5.73
N CYS A 205 7.61 6.81 -5.18
CA CYS A 205 8.14 5.69 -5.96
C CYS A 205 7.16 5.23 -7.03
N LEU A 206 5.88 4.99 -6.68
CA LEU A 206 4.84 4.58 -7.63
C LEU A 206 4.74 5.57 -8.80
N LEU A 207 4.55 6.85 -8.50
CA LEU A 207 4.44 7.91 -9.51
C LEU A 207 5.68 8.00 -10.41
N PHE A 208 6.89 7.82 -9.85
CA PHE A 208 8.13 7.82 -10.61
C PHE A 208 8.21 6.63 -11.58
N ILE A 209 7.76 5.43 -11.16
CA ILE A 209 7.75 4.23 -11.99
C ILE A 209 6.71 4.37 -13.12
N THR A 210 5.48 4.79 -12.82
CA THR A 210 4.44 5.02 -13.83
C THR A 210 4.86 6.12 -14.82
N LEU A 211 5.53 7.18 -14.35
CA LEU A 211 6.10 8.21 -15.22
C LEU A 211 7.23 7.66 -16.10
N ALA A 212 8.13 6.83 -15.56
CA ALA A 212 9.18 6.17 -16.34
C ALA A 212 8.59 5.26 -17.43
N ASN A 213 7.49 4.55 -17.14
CA ASN A 213 6.74 3.74 -18.10
C ASN A 213 6.14 4.56 -19.26
N ILE A 214 5.87 5.85 -19.07
CA ILE A 214 5.39 6.74 -20.15
C ILE A 214 6.58 7.39 -20.89
N LEU A 215 7.63 7.77 -20.19
CA LEU A 215 8.79 8.45 -20.78
C LEU A 215 9.67 7.50 -21.59
N VAL A 216 10.08 6.35 -21.03
CA VAL A 216 11.06 5.45 -21.67
C VAL A 216 10.63 4.93 -23.04
N PRO A 217 9.35 4.57 -23.31
CA PRO A 217 8.92 4.19 -24.65
C PRO A 217 9.08 5.28 -25.72
N MET A 218 9.16 6.56 -25.34
CA MET A 218 9.38 7.69 -26.27
C MET A 218 10.86 7.86 -26.65
N TRP A 219 11.79 7.52 -25.75
CA TRP A 219 13.25 7.66 -25.98
C TRP A 219 13.91 6.35 -26.43
N ALA A 220 13.45 5.20 -25.91
CA ALA A 220 14.04 3.89 -26.10
C ALA A 220 12.95 2.78 -26.12
N PRO A 221 12.22 2.61 -27.24
CA PRO A 221 11.07 1.70 -27.30
C PRO A 221 11.41 0.22 -27.02
N GLY A 222 12.66 -0.22 -27.23
CA GLY A 222 13.10 -1.57 -26.86
C GLY A 222 13.17 -1.82 -25.33
N ILE A 223 13.20 -0.76 -24.52
CA ILE A 223 13.24 -0.83 -23.05
C ILE A 223 11.83 -0.69 -22.44
N ALA A 224 10.82 -0.28 -23.20
CA ALA A 224 9.43 -0.11 -22.72
C ALA A 224 8.92 -1.31 -21.90
N LEU A 225 9.14 -2.52 -22.41
CA LEU A 225 8.61 -3.77 -21.86
C LEU A 225 9.39 -4.28 -20.62
N PHE A 226 10.50 -3.62 -20.24
CA PHE A 226 11.18 -3.82 -18.95
C PHE A 226 10.36 -3.28 -17.78
N LEU A 227 9.77 -2.09 -17.94
CA LEU A 227 9.24 -1.30 -16.83
C LEU A 227 7.81 -1.70 -16.44
N ASP A 228 7.05 -2.29 -17.35
CA ASP A 228 5.67 -2.74 -17.13
C ASP A 228 5.57 -3.86 -16.08
N SER A 229 6.45 -4.87 -16.17
CA SER A 229 6.58 -5.92 -15.14
C SER A 229 7.08 -5.40 -13.80
N PHE A 230 7.99 -4.41 -13.82
CA PHE A 230 8.45 -3.76 -12.59
C PHE A 230 7.34 -2.94 -11.93
N GLN A 231 6.52 -2.22 -12.71
CA GLN A 231 5.36 -1.49 -12.19
C GLN A 231 4.36 -2.45 -11.53
N THR A 232 3.84 -3.43 -12.27
CA THR A 232 2.82 -4.37 -11.74
C THR A 232 3.26 -5.04 -10.44
N ASN A 233 4.55 -5.42 -10.33
CA ASN A 233 5.10 -6.01 -9.12
C ASN A 233 5.30 -4.99 -7.98
N LEU A 234 5.77 -3.77 -8.26
CA LEU A 234 6.00 -2.75 -7.24
C LEU A 234 4.69 -2.11 -6.74
N ASP A 235 3.69 -1.91 -7.60
CA ASP A 235 2.33 -1.49 -7.27
C ASP A 235 1.73 -2.44 -6.22
N SER A 236 1.86 -3.75 -6.46
CA SER A 236 1.46 -4.79 -5.51
C SER A 236 2.25 -4.71 -4.19
N ILE A 237 3.59 -4.78 -4.24
CA ILE A 237 4.47 -4.78 -3.05
C ILE A 237 4.19 -3.58 -2.16
N LEU A 238 4.14 -2.37 -2.74
CA LEU A 238 3.97 -1.12 -2.00
C LEU A 238 2.56 -1.02 -1.40
N SER A 239 1.52 -1.38 -2.16
CA SER A 239 0.14 -1.44 -1.65
C SER A 239 -0.01 -2.46 -0.51
N ASN A 240 0.65 -3.62 -0.61
CA ASN A 240 0.64 -4.66 0.42
C ASN A 240 1.39 -4.24 1.69
N ARG A 241 2.58 -3.61 1.55
CA ARG A 241 3.32 -3.03 2.69
C ARG A 241 2.51 -1.96 3.41
N ILE A 242 1.87 -1.05 2.68
CA ILE A 242 0.98 -0.03 3.22
C ILE A 242 -0.19 -0.67 3.98
N MET A 243 -0.83 -1.70 3.42
CA MET A 243 -1.91 -2.44 4.07
C MET A 243 -1.45 -3.07 5.40
N LEU A 244 -0.29 -3.75 5.41
CA LEU A 244 0.24 -4.43 6.58
C LEU A 244 0.61 -3.46 7.71
N LEU A 245 1.17 -2.29 7.39
CA LEU A 245 1.44 -1.23 8.37
C LEU A 245 0.14 -0.76 9.06
N ILE A 246 -0.93 -0.54 8.28
CA ILE A 246 -2.24 -0.12 8.80
C ILE A 246 -2.90 -1.23 9.64
N LEU A 247 -2.82 -2.49 9.21
CA LEU A 247 -3.34 -3.64 9.97
C LEU A 247 -2.58 -3.86 11.28
N LYS A 248 -1.24 -3.71 11.26
CA LYS A 248 -0.39 -3.72 12.46
C LYS A 248 -0.81 -2.63 13.44
N GLN A 249 -0.90 -1.37 12.99
CA GLN A 249 -1.35 -0.24 13.80
C GLN A 249 -2.74 -0.47 14.40
N ARG A 250 -3.73 -0.85 13.59
CA ARG A 250 -5.13 -1.07 14.03
C ARG A 250 -5.22 -2.17 15.10
N ARG A 251 -4.33 -3.17 15.06
CA ARG A 251 -4.26 -4.23 16.07
C ARG A 251 -3.54 -3.80 17.34
N THR A 252 -2.45 -3.03 17.23
CA THR A 252 -1.78 -2.43 18.41
C THR A 252 -2.75 -1.51 19.17
N TYR A 253 -3.43 -0.60 18.46
CA TYR A 253 -4.45 0.28 19.05
C TYR A 253 -5.62 -0.48 19.68
N ARG A 254 -6.07 -1.59 19.07
CA ARG A 254 -7.10 -2.45 19.67
C ARG A 254 -6.62 -3.20 20.94
N ARG A 255 -5.32 -3.52 21.05
CA ARG A 255 -4.74 -4.15 22.26
C ARG A 255 -4.51 -3.14 23.39
N TYR A 256 -4.10 -1.92 23.04
CA TYR A 256 -3.80 -0.85 23.99
C TYR A 256 -4.66 0.38 23.66
N PRO A 257 -5.98 0.36 23.96
CA PRO A 257 -6.90 1.46 23.73
C PRO A 257 -6.73 2.56 24.82
N THR A 258 -5.56 3.18 24.83
CA THR A 258 -5.25 4.43 25.57
C THR A 258 -5.10 4.31 27.11
N GLU A 259 -4.02 3.67 27.57
CA GLU A 259 -3.26 4.22 28.71
C GLU A 259 -2.26 5.23 28.14
N GLY A 260 -2.76 6.40 27.71
CA GLY A 260 -2.02 7.29 26.80
C GLY A 260 -2.48 8.73 26.79
N LEU A 261 -2.97 9.22 27.94
CA LEU A 261 -3.25 10.64 28.19
C LEU A 261 -2.93 11.09 29.64
N TYR A 262 -2.07 10.33 30.34
CA TYR A 262 -1.67 10.56 31.74
C TYR A 262 -0.20 10.13 31.99
N THR A 263 0.67 10.35 31.01
CA THR A 263 2.12 10.10 31.12
C THR A 263 2.88 11.25 30.44
N GLY A 264 2.82 12.40 31.09
CA GLY A 264 3.42 13.67 30.65
C GLY A 264 3.67 14.63 31.82
N ASP A 265 2.80 14.55 32.83
CA ASP A 265 2.94 15.21 34.13
C ASP A 265 3.09 14.14 35.23
N ILE A 266 3.88 14.43 36.28
CA ILE A 266 4.47 13.46 37.25
C ILE A 266 5.55 12.59 36.56
N GLU A 267 6.84 12.65 36.89
CA GLU A 267 7.54 13.27 38.04
C GLU A 267 8.57 14.33 37.61
N LEU A 268 8.59 15.48 38.29
CA LEU A 268 9.81 16.28 38.48
C LEU A 268 9.74 16.98 39.85
N SER A 269 9.49 16.18 40.88
CA SER A 269 9.36 16.64 42.26
C SER A 269 9.74 15.56 43.26
N ASP A 270 10.93 14.96 43.09
CA ASP A 270 11.79 14.58 44.21
C ASP A 270 13.21 14.19 43.73
N ILE A 271 14.10 13.94 44.70
CA ILE A 271 15.51 13.49 44.53
C ILE A 271 16.47 14.55 43.96
N THR A 272 16.78 15.54 44.79
CA THR A 272 18.19 15.87 45.09
C THR A 272 18.27 16.33 46.54
N SER A 273 19.21 15.81 47.33
CA SER A 273 19.13 15.88 48.81
C SER A 273 20.03 16.96 49.45
N ASP A 274 19.75 17.19 50.73
CA ASP A 274 20.65 17.70 51.77
C ASP A 274 21.33 19.07 51.59
N GLY A 275 20.71 20.10 52.19
CA GLY A 275 21.35 21.37 52.53
C GLY A 275 20.69 21.99 53.78
N PRO A 276 21.41 22.17 54.91
CA PRO A 276 20.79 22.64 56.16
C PRO A 276 20.80 24.18 56.29
N GLY A 277 19.65 24.80 56.57
CA GLY A 277 19.61 26.22 56.98
C GLY A 277 18.22 26.87 57.03
N SER A 278 18.01 27.70 58.06
CA SER A 278 16.83 28.56 58.36
C SER A 278 15.48 27.84 58.53
N ARG A 279 14.84 27.71 59.71
CA ARG A 279 14.60 28.59 60.88
C ARG A 279 13.43 29.58 60.66
N ASN A 280 12.53 29.66 61.65
CA ASN A 280 11.28 30.45 61.76
C ASN A 280 10.14 29.94 60.84
N ASP A 281 8.82 30.01 61.11
CA ASP A 281 7.94 30.42 62.24
C ASP A 281 6.47 30.03 61.86
N VAL A 282 5.44 29.77 62.69
CA VAL A 282 5.28 29.59 64.16
C VAL A 282 3.91 28.87 64.49
N GLU A 283 3.73 28.37 65.72
CA GLU A 283 2.46 28.03 66.45
C GLU A 283 1.47 26.88 66.07
N ASN A 284 1.10 26.13 67.13
CA ASN A 284 -0.21 25.56 67.53
C ASN A 284 -0.90 24.38 66.79
N ALA A 285 -0.85 23.22 67.48
CA ALA A 285 -1.98 22.27 67.62
C ALA A 285 -2.59 22.44 69.05
N PRO A 286 -3.54 21.63 69.57
CA PRO A 286 -4.36 20.54 68.96
C PRO A 286 -5.88 20.52 69.34
N GLY A 287 -6.68 19.69 68.65
CA GLY A 287 -7.57 18.71 69.33
C GLY A 287 -9.11 18.87 69.38
N ILE A 288 -9.77 17.69 69.39
CA ILE A 288 -11.07 17.32 70.00
C ILE A 288 -12.38 17.53 69.16
N THR A 289 -13.39 16.70 69.46
CA THR A 289 -14.57 16.24 68.67
C THR A 289 -15.90 16.40 69.48
N PRO A 290 -17.09 15.78 69.18
CA PRO A 290 -17.79 15.34 67.93
C PRO A 290 -19.31 15.71 67.82
N GLY A 291 -19.88 15.69 66.59
CA GLY A 291 -21.31 15.37 66.26
C GLY A 291 -22.41 16.42 66.61
N PRO A 292 -23.71 16.19 66.26
CA PRO A 292 -24.32 15.07 65.51
C PRO A 292 -24.92 15.47 64.12
N ASP A 293 -25.70 14.55 63.51
CA ASP A 293 -26.54 14.68 62.28
C ASP A 293 -25.87 14.95 60.92
N GLY A 294 -26.27 14.22 59.86
CA GLY A 294 -25.90 14.60 58.47
C GLY A 294 -26.05 13.58 57.32
N ARG A 295 -25.41 12.39 57.39
CA ARG A 295 -24.92 11.57 56.22
C ARG A 295 -23.73 12.27 55.51
N ILE A 296 -22.86 11.62 54.73
CA ILE A 296 -22.99 10.45 53.82
C ILE A 296 -21.86 9.40 54.05
N GLN A 297 -22.17 8.12 53.85
CA GLN A 297 -21.23 6.99 53.87
C GLN A 297 -20.55 6.74 52.51
N PRO A 298 -19.38 6.08 52.53
CA PRO A 298 -19.12 4.99 51.58
C PRO A 298 -18.71 3.71 52.31
N THR A 299 -19.61 2.71 52.37
CA THR A 299 -19.30 1.36 52.86
C THR A 299 -19.32 0.35 51.72
N VAL A 300 -18.14 -0.10 51.29
CA VAL A 300 -17.97 -1.36 50.55
C VAL A 300 -16.67 -2.01 51.04
N GLU A 301 -16.79 -3.02 51.90
CA GLU A 301 -15.74 -4.01 52.09
C GLU A 301 -15.82 -5.03 50.95
N ILE A 302 -14.68 -5.54 50.50
CA ILE A 302 -14.60 -6.80 49.73
C ILE A 302 -13.61 -7.70 50.44
N ASN A 303 -14.13 -8.59 51.29
CA ASN A 303 -13.37 -9.72 51.81
C ASN A 303 -13.34 -10.83 50.75
N CYS A 304 -12.17 -11.43 50.53
CA CYS A 304 -12.05 -12.72 49.86
C CYS A 304 -11.46 -13.74 50.83
N ALA A 305 -12.14 -14.87 50.94
CA ALA A 305 -11.68 -16.15 51.47
C ALA A 305 -12.01 -17.23 50.43
#